data_AF-A0A401U2M7-F1
#
_entry.id   AF-A0A401U2M7-F1
#
_cell.length_a   1.000
_cell.length_b   1.000
_cell.length_c   1.000
_cell.angle_alpha   90.00
_cell.angle_beta   90.00
_cell.angle_gamma   90.00
#
_symmetry.space_group_name_H-M   'P 1'
#
loop_
_entity.id
_entity.type
_entity.pdbx_description
1 polymer ?
#
loop_
_entity_poly.entity_id
_entity_poly.type
_entity_poly.pdbx_seq_one_letter_code
_entity_poly.pdbx_strand_id
1 'polypeptide(L)'
;LLGSLQSVMLGPLQSVLLGPLQSVLLGPLQSVLLDSLQSVLLGLLQFVLLCPLQPVVLGLLQSVVLGSLKSVLLGPLQSVLLGPLQSVLLGPLQSVVLGPLQSVLQDPLQSVLLGPLQSVLLGPFQAVLLAHACP
;
A
#
# COMPACT_ATOMS: atom_id res chain seq x y z
N LEU A 1 -18.62 73.40 44.03
CA LEU A 1 -17.94 72.83 45.22
C LEU A 1 -18.04 71.30 45.27
N LEU A 2 -19.24 70.70 45.21
CA LEU A 2 -19.37 69.23 45.23
C LEU A 2 -18.73 68.57 44.00
N GLY A 3 -19.05 69.05 42.78
CA GLY A 3 -18.48 68.52 41.54
C GLY A 3 -16.96 68.75 41.37
N SER A 4 -16.40 69.79 42.01
CA SER A 4 -14.96 70.06 41.98
C SER A 4 -14.18 69.18 42.95
N LEU A 5 -14.74 68.86 44.12
CA LEU A 5 -14.12 67.87 45.04
C LEU A 5 -14.20 66.46 44.45
N GLN A 6 -15.32 66.14 43.79
CA GLN A 6 -15.51 64.86 43.13
C GLN A 6 -14.53 64.68 41.96
N SER A 7 -14.28 65.70 41.14
CA SER A 7 -13.29 65.60 40.06
C SER A 7 -11.85 65.57 40.58
N VAL A 8 -11.51 66.38 41.59
CA VAL A 8 -10.14 66.49 42.12
C VAL A 8 -9.73 65.27 42.94
N MET A 9 -10.64 64.61 43.65
CA MET A 9 -10.30 63.39 44.39
C MET A 9 -10.56 62.10 43.61
N LEU A 10 -11.71 62.00 42.94
CA LEU A 10 -12.18 60.74 42.37
C LEU A 10 -11.51 60.46 41.02
N GLY A 11 -11.27 61.51 40.21
CA GLY A 11 -10.57 61.41 38.94
C GLY A 11 -9.16 60.82 39.07
N PRO A 12 -8.29 61.37 39.94
CA PRO A 12 -6.95 60.84 40.16
C PRO A 12 -6.94 59.44 40.77
N LEU A 13 -7.88 59.12 41.66
CA LEU A 13 -7.98 57.78 42.25
C LEU A 13 -8.38 56.75 41.19
N GLN A 14 -9.31 57.10 40.30
CA GLN A 14 -9.71 56.24 39.18
C GLN A 14 -8.59 56.06 38.15
N SER A 15 -7.88 57.13 37.80
CA SER A 15 -6.87 57.09 36.74
C SER A 15 -5.50 56.58 37.19
N VAL A 16 -5.09 56.84 38.43
CA VAL A 16 -3.77 56.47 38.94
C VAL A 16 -3.80 55.10 39.64
N LEU A 17 -4.93 54.73 40.26
CA LEU A 17 -5.01 53.47 41.01
C LEU A 17 -5.81 52.41 40.24
N LEU A 18 -7.06 52.72 39.90
CA LEU A 18 -8.01 51.73 39.38
C LEU A 18 -7.71 51.33 37.93
N GLY A 19 -7.43 52.31 37.06
CA GLY A 19 -7.08 52.06 35.66
C GLY A 19 -5.83 51.17 35.51
N PRO A 20 -4.70 51.48 36.17
CA PRO A 20 -3.49 50.65 36.10
C PRO A 20 -3.68 49.27 36.71
N LEU A 21 -4.43 49.13 37.81
CA LEU A 21 -4.72 47.82 38.40
C LEU A 21 -5.55 46.96 37.42
N GLN A 22 -6.52 47.56 36.74
CA GLN A 22 -7.35 46.86 35.77
C GLN A 22 -6.56 46.47 34.51
N SER A 23 -5.71 47.35 33.98
CA SER A 23 -4.99 47.12 32.73
C SER A 23 -3.70 46.32 32.89
N VAL A 24 -2.99 46.44 34.02
CA VAL A 24 -1.71 45.78 34.26
C VAL A 24 -1.89 44.44 34.97
N LEU A 25 -2.89 44.32 35.85
CA LEU A 25 -3.11 43.11 36.63
C LEU A 25 -4.26 42.28 36.07
N LEU A 26 -5.47 42.83 36.04
CA LEU A 26 -6.67 42.06 35.72
C LEU A 26 -6.76 41.63 34.25
N GLY A 27 -6.51 42.56 33.32
CA GLY A 27 -6.55 42.26 31.88
C GLY A 27 -5.57 41.15 31.47
N PRO A 28 -4.28 41.23 31.82
CA PRO A 28 -3.29 40.21 31.49
C PRO A 28 -3.56 38.88 32.20
N LEU A 29 -4.01 38.91 33.46
CA LEU A 29 -4.33 37.69 34.19
C LEU A 29 -5.54 36.98 33.56
N GLN A 30 -6.56 37.75 33.15
CA GLN A 30 -7.71 37.21 32.45
C GLN A 30 -7.34 36.66 31.06
N SER A 31 -6.53 37.38 30.27
CA SER A 31 -6.12 36.91 28.95
C SER A 31 -5.26 35.66 29.06
N VAL A 32 -4.22 35.66 29.91
CA VAL A 32 -3.34 34.51 30.09
C VAL A 32 -4.12 33.30 30.59
N LEU A 33 -5.00 33.49 31.58
CA LEU A 33 -5.72 32.38 32.18
C LEU A 33 -6.78 31.82 31.23
N LEU A 34 -7.51 32.68 30.51
CA LEU A 34 -8.53 32.24 29.56
C LEU A 34 -7.90 31.61 28.32
N ASP A 35 -6.89 32.24 27.72
CA ASP A 35 -6.20 31.75 26.52
C ASP A 35 -5.44 30.46 26.82
N SER A 36 -4.81 30.35 28.00
CA SER A 36 -4.15 29.10 28.42
C SER A 36 -5.15 27.98 28.64
N LEU A 37 -6.28 28.22 29.32
CA LEU A 37 -7.31 27.20 29.50
C LEU A 37 -7.88 26.75 28.17
N GLN A 38 -8.17 27.71 27.28
CA GLN A 38 -8.78 27.44 25.99
C GLN A 38 -7.82 26.66 25.09
N SER A 39 -6.55 27.04 25.03
CA SER A 39 -5.51 26.32 24.26
C SER A 39 -5.22 24.93 24.80
N VAL A 40 -5.13 24.76 26.13
CA VAL A 40 -4.93 23.44 26.76
C VAL A 40 -6.12 22.53 26.50
N LEU A 41 -7.35 23.03 26.65
CA LEU A 41 -8.55 22.24 26.44
C LEU A 41 -8.69 21.81 24.98
N LEU A 42 -8.50 22.73 24.03
CA LEU A 42 -8.53 22.43 22.59
C LEU A 42 -7.40 21.47 22.19
N GLY A 43 -6.19 21.71 22.69
CA GLY A 43 -5.03 20.87 22.43
C GLY A 43 -5.24 19.44 22.93
N LEU A 44 -5.74 19.29 24.17
CA LEU A 44 -6.07 17.98 24.73
C LEU A 44 -7.18 17.28 23.95
N LEU A 45 -8.26 18.00 23.59
CA LEU A 45 -9.35 17.40 22.81
C LEU A 45 -8.85 16.93 21.44
N GLN A 46 -8.03 17.73 20.76
CA GLN A 46 -7.47 17.37 19.46
C GLN A 46 -6.49 16.19 19.55
N PHE A 47 -5.57 16.19 20.50
CA PHE A 47 -4.55 15.14 20.62
C PHE A 47 -5.08 13.85 21.24
N VAL A 48 -5.91 13.94 22.27
CA VAL A 48 -6.35 12.76 23.04
C VAL A 48 -7.54 12.07 22.35
N LEU A 49 -8.46 12.82 21.76
CA LEU A 49 -9.66 12.22 21.13
C LEU A 49 -9.50 12.03 19.62
N LEU A 50 -9.04 13.06 18.91
CA LEU A 50 -9.06 13.07 17.43
C LEU A 50 -7.87 12.31 16.81
N CYS A 51 -6.66 12.55 17.30
CA CYS A 51 -5.45 11.87 16.80
C CYS A 51 -5.52 10.34 16.83
N PRO A 52 -5.98 9.67 17.90
CA PRO A 52 -6.06 8.20 17.91
C PRO A 52 -7.25 7.64 17.13
N LEU A 53 -8.29 8.45 16.85
CA LEU A 53 -9.45 8.00 16.09
C LEU A 53 -9.08 7.68 14.63
N GLN A 54 -8.18 8.48 14.05
CA GLN A 54 -7.73 8.32 12.67
C GLN A 54 -7.03 6.97 12.38
N PRO A 55 -5.98 6.53 13.13
CA PRO A 55 -5.37 5.23 12.92
C PRO A 55 -6.30 4.07 13.26
N VAL A 56 -7.23 4.22 14.23
CA VAL A 56 -8.22 3.18 14.55
C VAL A 56 -9.18 2.94 13.39
N VAL A 57 -9.74 4.02 12.83
CA VAL A 57 -10.65 3.93 11.66
C VAL A 57 -9.91 3.33 10.46
N LEU A 58 -8.67 3.78 10.21
CA LEU A 58 -7.87 3.29 9.09
C LEU A 58 -7.50 1.80 9.25
N GLY A 59 -7.13 1.39 10.47
CA GLY A 59 -6.81 0.01 10.81
C GLY A 59 -8.01 -0.92 10.71
N LEU A 60 -9.20 -0.47 11.13
CA LEU A 60 -10.45 -1.20 10.95
C LEU A 60 -10.79 -1.37 9.47
N LEU A 61 -10.66 -0.30 8.67
CA LEU A 61 -10.96 -0.35 7.24
C LEU A 61 -10.01 -1.31 6.51
N GLN A 62 -8.71 -1.28 6.81
CA GLN A 62 -7.75 -2.25 6.26
C GLN A 62 -8.05 -3.69 6.70
N SER A 63 -8.16 -3.93 8.00
CA SER A 63 -8.31 -5.30 8.52
C SER A 63 -9.64 -5.94 8.10
N VAL A 64 -10.75 -5.21 8.26
CA VAL A 64 -12.08 -5.73 7.99
C VAL A 64 -12.33 -5.80 6.49
N VAL A 65 -12.15 -4.71 5.74
CA VAL A 65 -12.53 -4.69 4.31
C VAL A 65 -11.51 -5.44 3.46
N LEU A 66 -10.22 -5.14 3.60
CA LEU A 66 -9.21 -5.75 2.74
C LEU A 66 -8.93 -7.21 3.15
N GLY A 67 -8.95 -7.49 4.45
CA GLY A 67 -8.82 -8.86 4.96
C GLY A 67 -9.99 -9.75 4.56
N SER A 68 -11.24 -9.25 4.65
CA SER A 68 -12.40 -10.02 4.20
C SER A 68 -12.40 -10.24 2.69
N LEU A 69 -12.06 -9.24 1.88
CA LEU A 69 -11.99 -9.40 0.42
C LEU A 69 -10.97 -10.46 0.00
N LYS A 70 -9.79 -10.48 0.64
CA LYS A 70 -8.78 -11.52 0.37
C LYS A 70 -9.24 -12.91 0.78
N SER A 71 -9.81 -13.04 1.97
CA SER A 71 -10.18 -14.34 2.54
C SER A 71 -11.45 -14.93 1.94
N VAL A 72 -12.44 -14.11 1.62
CA VAL A 72 -13.76 -14.56 1.15
C VAL A 72 -13.84 -14.65 -0.37
N LEU A 73 -13.12 -13.80 -1.10
CA LEU A 73 -13.20 -13.78 -2.56
C LEU A 73 -11.98 -14.43 -3.21
N LEU A 74 -10.79 -13.90 -2.94
CA LEU A 74 -9.57 -14.31 -3.66
C LEU A 74 -9.12 -15.74 -3.30
N GLY A 75 -9.07 -16.07 -2.00
CA GLY A 75 -8.68 -17.41 -1.56
C GLY A 75 -9.56 -18.53 -2.16
N PRO A 76 -10.90 -18.42 -2.07
CA PRO A 76 -11.82 -19.38 -2.67
C PRO A 76 -11.72 -19.44 -4.20
N LEU A 77 -11.59 -18.30 -4.89
CA LEU A 77 -11.40 -18.29 -6.34
C LEU A 77 -10.13 -19.06 -6.75
N GLN A 78 -9.03 -18.84 -6.04
CA GLN A 78 -7.77 -19.51 -6.34
C GLN A 78 -7.82 -21.02 -6.04
N SER A 79 -8.38 -21.39 -4.89
CA SER A 79 -8.42 -22.79 -4.43
C SER A 79 -9.50 -23.64 -5.09
N VAL A 80 -10.66 -23.07 -5.42
CA VAL A 80 -11.81 -23.81 -5.97
C VAL A 80 -11.85 -23.77 -7.49
N LEU A 81 -11.40 -22.66 -8.11
CA LEU A 81 -11.47 -22.51 -9.57
C LEU A 81 -10.12 -22.80 -10.23
N LEU A 82 -9.09 -22.03 -9.87
CA LEU A 82 -7.81 -22.06 -10.60
C LEU A 82 -7.01 -23.35 -10.35
N GLY A 83 -6.85 -23.76 -9.09
CA GLY A 83 -6.13 -25.00 -8.76
C GLY A 83 -6.73 -26.24 -9.42
N PRO A 84 -8.05 -26.47 -9.33
CA PRO A 84 -8.71 -27.58 -9.99
C PRO A 84 -8.65 -27.52 -11.52
N LEU A 85 -8.80 -26.34 -12.13
CA LEU A 85 -8.67 -26.19 -13.59
C LEU A 85 -7.25 -26.57 -14.04
N GLN A 86 -6.22 -26.12 -13.33
CA GLN A 86 -4.84 -26.45 -13.68
C GLN A 86 -4.53 -27.95 -13.50
N SER A 87 -4.98 -28.53 -12.39
CA SER A 87 -4.68 -29.92 -12.04
C SER A 87 -5.51 -30.95 -12.80
N VAL A 88 -6.77 -30.66 -13.11
CA VAL A 88 -7.71 -31.60 -13.74
C VAL A 88 -7.73 -31.45 -15.26
N LEU A 89 -7.54 -30.23 -15.78
CA LEU A 89 -7.64 -29.99 -17.22
C LEU A 89 -6.25 -29.87 -17.87
N LEU A 90 -5.45 -28.90 -17.42
CA LEU A 90 -4.19 -28.56 -18.10
C LEU A 90 -3.11 -29.63 -17.94
N GLY A 91 -2.88 -30.10 -16.72
CA GLY A 91 -1.91 -31.16 -16.44
C GLY A 91 -2.17 -32.43 -17.26
N PRO A 92 -3.38 -33.01 -17.20
CA PRO A 92 -3.74 -34.20 -17.96
C PRO A 92 -3.72 -33.98 -19.47
N LEU A 93 -4.14 -32.82 -19.97
CA LEU A 93 -4.04 -32.51 -21.41
C LEU A 93 -2.58 -32.51 -21.88
N GLN A 94 -1.68 -31.95 -21.08
CA GLN A 94 -0.26 -31.95 -21.41
C GLN A 94 0.36 -33.35 -21.34
N SER A 95 0.07 -34.10 -20.27
CA SER A 95 0.71 -35.40 -20.03
C SER A 95 0.11 -36.55 -20.83
N VAL A 96 -1.19 -36.53 -21.12
CA VAL A 96 -1.91 -37.64 -21.77
C VAL A 96 -2.09 -37.39 -23.27
N VAL A 97 -2.22 -36.13 -23.69
CA VAL A 97 -2.45 -35.82 -25.11
C VAL A 97 -1.17 -35.32 -25.76
N LEU A 98 -0.62 -34.20 -25.30
CA LEU A 98 0.49 -33.53 -26.00
C LEU A 98 1.80 -34.32 -25.93
N GLY A 99 2.20 -34.80 -24.75
CA GLY A 99 3.43 -35.58 -24.57
C GLY A 99 3.46 -36.85 -25.43
N PRO A 100 2.43 -37.71 -25.37
CA PRO A 100 2.37 -38.91 -26.20
C PRO A 100 2.33 -38.59 -27.69
N LEU A 101 1.58 -37.57 -28.11
CA LEU A 101 1.51 -37.17 -29.51
C LEU A 101 2.88 -36.69 -30.02
N GLN A 102 3.64 -35.95 -29.20
CA GLN A 102 5.02 -35.57 -29.51
C GLN A 102 5.92 -36.80 -29.64
N SER A 103 5.86 -37.73 -28.67
CA SER A 103 6.69 -38.94 -28.69
C SER A 103 6.37 -39.91 -29.85
N VAL A 104 5.13 -39.94 -30.32
CA VAL A 104 4.70 -40.85 -31.40
C VAL A 104 4.95 -40.25 -32.77
N LEU A 105 4.88 -38.92 -32.92
CA LEU A 105 5.02 -38.26 -34.22
C LEU A 105 6.40 -37.64 -34.44
N GLN A 106 6.94 -36.89 -33.48
CA GLN A 106 8.21 -36.18 -33.66
C GLN A 106 9.41 -37.12 -33.50
N ASP A 107 9.45 -37.92 -32.44
CA ASP A 107 10.63 -38.74 -32.15
C ASP A 107 10.91 -39.78 -33.25
N PRO A 108 9.91 -40.47 -33.84
CA PRO A 108 10.15 -41.40 -34.93
C PRO A 108 10.51 -40.70 -36.24
N LEU A 109 9.92 -39.52 -36.53
CA LEU A 109 10.34 -38.71 -37.67
C LEU A 109 11.81 -38.32 -37.55
N GLN A 110 12.25 -37.92 -36.36
CA GLN A 110 13.63 -37.50 -36.16
C GLN A 110 14.61 -38.69 -36.17
N SER A 111 14.28 -39.76 -35.44
CA SER A 111 15.19 -40.90 -35.25
C SER A 111 15.18 -41.92 -36.39
N VAL A 112 14.04 -42.11 -37.08
CA VAL A 112 13.90 -43.12 -38.14
C VAL A 112 14.04 -42.51 -39.53
N LEU A 113 13.58 -41.27 -39.74
CA LEU A 113 13.65 -40.65 -41.06
C LEU A 113 14.86 -39.72 -41.18
N LEU A 114 14.97 -38.71 -40.31
CA LEU A 114 15.94 -37.62 -40.45
C LEU A 114 17.37 -38.04 -40.09
N GLY A 115 17.56 -38.73 -38.97
CA GLY A 115 18.88 -39.22 -38.54
C GLY A 115 19.54 -40.17 -39.58
N PRO A 116 18.82 -41.20 -40.05
CA PRO A 116 19.33 -42.10 -41.08
C PRO A 116 19.56 -41.41 -42.43
N LEU A 117 18.70 -40.47 -42.84
CA LEU A 117 18.97 -39.64 -44.03
C LEU A 117 20.26 -38.83 -43.87
N GLN A 118 20.48 -38.20 -42.72
CA GLN A 118 21.71 -37.44 -42.49
C GLN A 118 22.95 -38.33 -42.47
N SER A 119 22.89 -39.50 -41.83
CA SER A 119 24.04 -40.40 -41.74
C SER A 119 24.35 -41.09 -43.06
N VAL A 120 23.33 -41.46 -43.85
CA VAL A 120 23.51 -42.22 -45.10
C VAL A 120 23.75 -41.30 -46.31
N LEU A 121 23.12 -40.13 -46.37
CA LEU A 121 23.30 -39.21 -47.50
C LEU A 121 24.33 -38.13 -47.19
N LEU A 122 24.21 -37.41 -46.07
CA LEU A 122 25.04 -36.22 -45.82
C LEU A 122 26.45 -36.58 -45.32
N GLY A 123 26.57 -37.54 -44.41
CA GLY A 123 27.85 -38.00 -43.86
C GLY A 123 28.85 -38.45 -44.93
N PRO A 124 28.52 -39.46 -45.77
CA PRO A 124 29.44 -39.91 -46.81
C PRO A 124 29.65 -38.88 -47.92
N PHE A 125 28.67 -38.03 -48.24
CA PHE A 125 28.86 -36.97 -49.23
C PHE A 125 29.84 -35.89 -48.74
N GLN A 126 29.78 -35.53 -47.44
CA GLN A 126 30.79 -34.67 -46.81
C GLN A 126 32.17 -35.35 -46.76
N ALA A 127 32.22 -36.64 -46.42
CA ALA A 127 33.48 -37.38 -46.38
C ALA A 127 34.14 -37.48 -47.78
N VAL A 128 33.35 -37.70 -48.83
CA VAL A 128 33.83 -37.73 -50.21
C VAL A 128 34.27 -36.35 -50.67
N LEU A 129 33.50 -35.29 -50.39
CA LEU A 129 33.90 -33.91 -50.69
C LEU A 129 35.21 -33.53 -50.00
N LEU A 130 35.38 -33.87 -48.72
CA LEU A 130 36.63 -33.62 -47.99
C LEU A 130 37.81 -34.43 -48.53
N ALA A 131 37.57 -35.69 -48.93
CA ALA A 131 38.57 -36.54 -49.54
C ALA A 131 39.02 -36.06 -50.94
N HIS A 132 38.15 -35.37 -51.69
CA HIS A 132 38.49 -34.78 -52.99
C HIS A 132 38.97 -33.32 -52.90
N ALA A 133 38.78 -32.67 -51.75
CA ALA A 133 39.26 -31.32 -51.47
C ALA A 133 40.67 -31.29 -50.86
N CYS A 134 41.18 -32.44 -50.40
CA CYS A 134 42.61 -32.61 -50.08
C CYS A 134 43.30 -33.19 -51.33
N PRO A 135 44.30 -32.51 -51.91
CA PRO A 135 44.93 -32.92 -53.17
C PRO A 135 45.63 -34.27 -53.10
#